data_AF-A0A699T709-F1
#
_entry.id   AF-A0A699T709-F1
#
_cell.length_a   1.000
_cell.length_b   1.000
_cell.length_c   1.000
_cell.angle_alpha   90.00
_cell.angle_beta   90.00
_cell.angle_gamma   90.00
#
_symmetry.space_group_name_H-M   'P 1'
#
loop_
_entity.id
_entity.type
_entity.pdbx_description
1 polymer ?
#
loop_
_entity_poly.entity_id
_entity_poly.type
_entity_poly.pdbx_seq_one_letter_code
_entity_poly.pdbx_strand_id
1 'polypeptide(L)'
;IRAEIREEFRTSSRPSDAGGNPPPISHMEKIFDVMGCENAFKARLAVYKFESNALAWWKAYKQAKGGDTWLNTVTWADFKKLFFLQFFPRAEQERLKREYHSIRQTSTETSTEFMQCFLRLAGFLEAAAGIEEEQAKNFQWGLRMSTLNHLMCMSYTD
;
A
#
# COMPACT_ATOMS: atom_id res chain seq x y z
N ILE A 1 6.25 8.29 16.84
CA ILE A 1 6.22 7.13 15.92
C ILE A 1 4.80 6.78 15.45
N ARG A 2 3.88 6.23 16.27
CA ARG A 2 2.49 5.97 15.82
C ARG A 2 1.69 7.25 15.48
N ALA A 3 2.02 8.36 16.14
CA ALA A 3 1.54 9.70 15.78
C ALA A 3 2.31 10.30 14.58
N GLU A 4 3.54 9.86 14.29
CA GLU A 4 4.29 10.31 13.10
C GLU A 4 3.73 9.65 11.84
N ILE A 5 3.28 8.40 11.91
CA ILE A 5 2.52 7.76 10.82
C ILE A 5 1.11 8.37 10.69
N ARG A 6 0.59 9.04 11.73
CA ARG A 6 -0.64 9.81 11.60
C ARG A 6 -0.39 11.18 10.96
N GLU A 7 0.76 11.79 11.25
CA GLU A 7 1.13 13.12 10.76
C GLU A 7 1.80 13.09 9.38
N GLU A 8 2.69 12.17 9.03
CA GLU A 8 3.23 12.00 7.67
C GLU A 8 2.11 11.75 6.64
N PHE A 9 1.06 11.04 7.05
CA PHE A 9 -0.08 10.72 6.19
C PHE A 9 -1.16 11.81 6.17
N ARG A 10 -1.14 12.77 7.11
CA ARG A 10 -1.90 14.03 7.03
C ARG A 10 -1.12 15.13 6.29
N THR A 11 0.21 15.14 6.39
CA THR A 11 1.08 16.14 5.77
C THR A 11 1.57 15.78 4.38
N SER A 12 1.30 14.58 3.84
CA SER A 12 1.37 14.38 2.38
C SER A 12 0.29 15.20 1.62
N SER A 13 -0.62 15.84 2.36
CA SER A 13 -1.52 16.90 1.91
C SER A 13 -1.05 18.28 2.38
N ARG A 14 0.23 18.63 2.18
CA ARG A 14 0.60 20.03 2.01
C ARG A 14 1.28 20.22 0.65
N PRO A 15 0.71 21.06 -0.23
CA PRO A 15 1.29 21.34 -1.52
C PRO A 15 2.53 22.20 -1.29
N SER A 16 3.69 21.57 -1.23
CA SER A 16 4.92 22.29 -1.56
C SER A 16 5.08 22.16 -3.06
N ASP A 17 4.70 23.23 -3.74
CA ASP A 17 5.16 23.57 -5.08
C ASP A 17 6.64 23.16 -5.25
N ALA A 18 6.93 22.56 -6.40
CA ALA A 18 8.23 22.10 -6.88
C ALA A 18 8.63 20.64 -6.54
N GLY A 19 8.22 19.72 -7.41
CA GLY A 19 9.16 18.72 -7.95
C GLY A 19 8.94 17.25 -7.57
N GLY A 20 8.19 16.53 -8.41
CA GLY A 20 8.64 15.20 -8.88
C GLY A 20 8.24 13.94 -8.13
N ASN A 21 7.23 13.95 -7.24
CA ASN A 21 6.69 12.73 -6.67
C ASN A 21 5.42 12.28 -7.43
N PRO A 22 5.35 11.03 -7.92
CA PRO A 22 4.17 10.54 -8.61
C PRO A 22 2.96 10.44 -7.65
N PRO A 23 1.72 10.61 -8.16
CA PRO A 23 0.51 10.52 -7.35
C PRO A 23 0.44 9.20 -6.56
N PRO A 24 -0.18 9.17 -5.36
CA PRO A 24 -0.41 7.94 -4.63
C PRO A 24 -1.14 6.90 -5.50
N ILE A 25 -0.67 5.64 -5.50
CA ILE A 25 -1.26 4.52 -6.28
C ILE A 25 -2.78 4.45 -6.08
N SER A 26 -3.26 4.67 -4.85
CA SER A 26 -4.69 4.63 -4.51
C SER A 26 -5.53 5.70 -5.22
N HIS A 27 -4.95 6.85 -5.57
CA HIS A 27 -5.65 7.86 -6.37
C HIS A 27 -5.78 7.40 -7.83
N MET A 28 -4.73 6.78 -8.38
CA MET A 28 -4.77 6.23 -9.73
C MET A 28 -5.79 5.09 -9.85
N GLU A 29 -5.85 4.21 -8.86
CA GLU A 29 -6.81 3.09 -8.83
C GLU A 29 -8.26 3.59 -8.86
N LYS A 30 -8.61 4.62 -8.07
CA LYS A 30 -9.94 5.23 -8.11
C LYS A 30 -10.30 5.77 -9.49
N ILE A 31 -9.35 6.45 -10.15
CA ILE A 31 -9.56 6.98 -11.50
C ILE A 31 -9.75 5.83 -12.50
N PHE A 32 -8.95 4.77 -12.40
CA PHE A 32 -9.08 3.61 -13.28
C PHE A 32 -10.39 2.86 -13.10
N ASP A 33 -10.88 2.75 -11.87
CA ASP A 33 -12.14 2.08 -11.58
C ASP A 33 -13.34 2.89 -12.13
N VAL A 34 -13.33 4.22 -11.98
CA VAL A 34 -14.35 5.10 -12.57
C VAL A 34 -14.34 5.03 -14.10
N MET A 35 -13.17 4.93 -14.72
CA MET A 35 -13.04 4.87 -16.18
C MET A 35 -13.19 3.46 -16.77
N GLY A 36 -13.31 2.41 -15.93
CA GLY A 36 -13.34 1.03 -16.40
C GLY A 36 -12.06 0.58 -17.11
N CYS A 37 -10.90 1.11 -16.72
CA CYS A 37 -9.64 0.79 -17.39
C CYS A 37 -9.22 -0.66 -17.19
N GLU A 38 -8.98 -1.38 -18.28
CA GLU A 38 -8.45 -2.75 -18.19
C GLU A 38 -7.03 -2.74 -17.62
N ASN A 39 -6.68 -3.82 -16.90
CA ASN A 39 -5.38 -3.96 -16.24
C ASN A 39 -4.19 -3.78 -17.20
N ALA A 40 -4.34 -4.13 -18.47
CA ALA A 40 -3.32 -3.97 -19.51
C ALA A 40 -3.00 -2.49 -19.83
N PHE A 41 -3.88 -1.54 -19.47
CA PHE A 41 -3.67 -0.11 -19.72
C PHE A 41 -3.32 0.67 -18.45
N LYS A 42 -3.69 0.18 -17.26
CA LYS A 42 -3.45 0.87 -15.97
C LYS A 42 -1.98 1.28 -15.78
N ALA A 43 -1.02 0.38 -16.04
CA ALA A 43 0.41 0.68 -15.92
C ALA A 43 0.86 1.79 -16.89
N ARG A 44 0.39 1.75 -18.15
CA ARG A 44 0.71 2.77 -19.16
C ARG A 44 0.13 4.14 -18.82
N LEU A 45 -1.10 4.17 -18.31
CA LEU A 45 -1.76 5.40 -17.88
C LEU A 45 -1.13 5.99 -16.61
N ALA A 46 -0.67 5.15 -15.68
CA ALA A 46 0.04 5.61 -14.49
C ALA A 46 1.38 6.26 -14.84
N VAL A 47 2.12 5.70 -15.79
CA VAL A 47 3.37 6.28 -16.32
C VAL A 47 3.14 7.65 -16.94
N TYR A 48 1.99 7.87 -17.58
CA TYR A 48 1.66 9.18 -18.15
C TYR A 48 1.57 10.28 -17.09
N LYS A 49 1.29 9.93 -15.82
CA LYS A 49 1.27 10.86 -14.70
C LYS A 49 2.65 11.09 -14.06
N PHE A 50 3.70 10.40 -14.51
CA PHE A 50 5.04 10.67 -14.00
C PHE A 50 5.59 11.94 -14.61
N GLU A 51 6.14 12.79 -13.75
CA GLU A 51 6.74 14.07 -14.14
C GLU A 51 8.22 14.10 -13.78
N SER A 52 9.00 14.90 -14.51
CA SER A 52 10.40 15.23 -14.21
C SER A 52 11.27 14.00 -13.90
N ASN A 53 11.79 13.89 -12.67
CA ASN A 53 12.74 12.84 -12.27
C ASN A 53 12.12 11.44 -12.30
N ALA A 54 10.84 11.30 -11.94
CA ALA A 54 10.13 10.03 -12.01
C ALA A 54 10.00 9.55 -13.46
N LEU A 55 9.74 10.46 -14.38
CA LEU A 55 9.65 10.16 -15.81
C LEU A 55 11.02 9.80 -16.41
N ALA A 56 12.08 10.52 -16.02
CA ALA A 56 13.44 10.25 -16.47
C ALA A 56 13.92 8.86 -16.02
N TRP A 57 13.71 8.53 -14.75
CA TRP A 57 13.98 7.19 -14.22
C TRP A 57 13.17 6.13 -14.98
N TRP A 58 11.86 6.33 -15.14
CA TRP A 58 11.02 5.34 -15.79
C TRP A 58 11.43 5.09 -17.25
N LYS A 59 11.79 6.13 -18.00
CA LYS A 59 12.30 6.00 -19.37
C LYS A 59 13.58 5.15 -19.41
N ALA A 60 14.52 5.40 -18.50
CA ALA A 60 15.76 4.62 -18.41
C ALA A 60 15.49 3.15 -18.01
N TYR A 61 14.62 2.92 -17.03
CA TYR A 61 14.25 1.59 -16.56
C TYR A 61 13.54 0.78 -17.64
N LYS A 62 12.55 1.38 -18.31
CA LYS A 62 11.84 0.77 -19.45
C LYS A 62 12.81 0.40 -20.56
N GLN A 63 13.75 1.28 -20.90
CA GLN A 63 14.75 1.02 -21.93
C GLN A 63 15.64 -0.19 -21.57
N ALA A 64 16.09 -0.27 -20.32
CA ALA A 64 16.89 -1.39 -19.82
C ALA A 64 16.16 -2.74 -19.82
N LYS A 65 14.81 -2.73 -19.79
CA LYS A 65 13.96 -3.93 -19.79
C LYS A 65 13.47 -4.37 -21.17
N GLY A 66 13.87 -3.67 -22.24
CA GLY A 66 13.47 -4.01 -23.61
C GLY A 66 12.44 -3.06 -24.24
N GLY A 67 12.26 -1.86 -23.68
CA GLY A 67 11.48 -0.79 -24.28
C GLY A 67 9.96 -0.98 -24.17
N ASP A 68 9.23 -0.50 -25.18
CA ASP A 68 7.76 -0.51 -25.17
C ASP A 68 7.15 -1.92 -25.29
N THR A 69 7.89 -2.86 -25.88
CA THR A 69 7.48 -4.26 -25.97
C THR A 69 7.33 -4.90 -24.59
N TRP A 70 8.26 -4.58 -23.67
CA TRP A 70 8.17 -4.99 -22.27
C TRP A 70 7.03 -4.28 -21.54
N LEU A 71 6.80 -2.99 -21.80
CA LEU A 71 5.72 -2.26 -21.13
C LEU A 71 4.33 -2.87 -21.39
N ASN A 72 4.13 -3.50 -22.55
CA ASN A 72 2.88 -4.17 -22.88
C ASN A 72 2.66 -5.49 -22.12
N THR A 73 3.71 -6.06 -21.52
CA THR A 73 3.62 -7.29 -20.71
C THR A 73 3.53 -7.00 -19.20
N VAL A 74 3.83 -5.77 -18.78
CA VAL A 74 3.78 -5.35 -17.37
C VAL A 74 2.32 -5.26 -16.91
N THR A 75 1.97 -6.12 -15.94
CA THR A 75 0.65 -6.04 -15.30
C THR A 75 0.59 -4.87 -14.31
N TRP A 76 -0.62 -4.45 -13.92
CA TRP A 76 -0.80 -3.44 -12.88
C TRP A 76 -0.13 -3.83 -11.56
N ALA A 77 -0.18 -5.10 -11.17
CA ALA A 77 0.47 -5.61 -9.97
C ALA A 77 2.01 -5.49 -10.05
N ASP A 78 2.60 -5.83 -11.20
CA ASP A 78 4.04 -5.69 -11.40
C ASP A 78 4.47 -4.23 -11.38
N PHE A 79 3.66 -3.34 -11.96
CA PHE A 79 3.89 -1.90 -11.87
C PHE A 79 3.87 -1.41 -10.43
N LYS A 80 2.87 -1.81 -9.61
CA LYS A 80 2.80 -1.43 -8.20
C LYS A 80 4.01 -1.91 -7.41
N LYS A 81 4.49 -3.13 -7.65
CA LYS A 81 5.74 -3.65 -7.06
C LYS A 81 6.95 -2.82 -7.47
N LEU A 82 7.10 -2.49 -8.75
CA LEU A 82 8.20 -1.68 -9.25
C LEU A 82 8.19 -0.26 -8.67
N PHE A 83 7.01 0.34 -8.62
CA PHE A 83 6.80 1.65 -8.00
C PHE A 83 7.21 1.63 -6.52
N PHE A 84 6.76 0.62 -5.78
CA PHE A 84 7.10 0.45 -4.38
C PHE A 84 8.61 0.27 -4.20
N LEU A 85 9.25 -0.57 -5.01
CA LEU A 85 10.70 -0.82 -4.93
C LEU A 85 11.54 0.43 -5.23
N GLN A 86 11.09 1.29 -6.15
CA GLN A 86 11.86 2.46 -6.57
C GLN A 86 11.66 3.67 -5.65
N PHE A 87 10.42 3.98 -5.30
CA PHE A 87 10.09 5.22 -4.59
C PHE A 87 10.08 5.07 -3.08
N PHE A 88 10.06 3.84 -2.56
CA PHE A 88 10.22 3.58 -1.12
C PHE A 88 11.62 3.01 -0.87
N PRO A 89 12.51 3.71 -0.15
CA PRO A 89 13.82 3.18 0.21
C PRO A 89 13.71 1.83 0.92
N ARG A 90 14.67 0.92 0.73
CA ARG A 90 14.67 -0.40 1.39
C ARG A 90 14.46 -0.32 2.90
N ALA A 91 15.06 0.67 3.56
CA ALA A 91 14.89 0.89 5.00
C ALA A 91 13.42 1.11 5.38
N GLU A 92 12.68 1.86 4.55
CA GLU A 92 11.26 2.14 4.76
C GLU A 92 10.40 0.92 4.46
N GLN A 93 10.73 0.14 3.43
CA GLN A 93 10.06 -1.13 3.16
C GLN A 93 10.22 -2.10 4.32
N GLU A 94 11.44 -2.25 4.85
CA GLU A 94 11.70 -3.11 6.01
C GLU A 94 11.08 -2.55 7.30
N ARG A 95 10.92 -1.23 7.41
CA ARG A 95 10.17 -0.60 8.50
C ARG A 95 8.69 -0.96 8.43
N LEU A 96 8.06 -0.82 7.26
CA LEU A 96 6.66 -1.17 7.02
C LEU A 96 6.39 -2.66 7.25
N LYS A 97 7.29 -3.54 6.79
CA LYS A 97 7.19 -4.98 7.09
C LYS A 97 7.25 -5.24 8.59
N ARG A 98 8.22 -4.68 9.31
CA ARG A 98 8.33 -4.84 10.76
C ARG A 98 7.10 -4.32 11.49
N GLU A 99 6.58 -3.18 11.05
CA GLU A 99 5.36 -2.60 11.61
C GLU A 99 4.16 -3.52 11.39
N TYR A 100 3.99 -4.06 10.19
CA TYR A 100 2.92 -5.00 9.90
C TYR A 100 2.97 -6.27 10.77
N HIS A 101 4.15 -6.86 10.96
CA HIS A 101 4.31 -8.07 11.77
C HIS A 101 4.17 -7.81 13.28
N SER A 102 4.41 -6.57 13.73
CA SER A 102 4.34 -6.16 15.13
C SER A 102 3.07 -5.36 15.48
N ILE A 103 2.14 -5.21 14.53
CA ILE A 103 0.94 -4.40 14.72
C ILE A 103 0.07 -4.99 15.84
N ARG A 104 -0.36 -4.15 16.77
CA ARG A 104 -1.22 -4.52 17.90
C ARG A 104 -2.25 -3.44 18.15
N GLN A 105 -3.47 -3.84 18.50
CA GLN A 105 -4.54 -2.95 18.92
C GLN A 105 -4.21 -2.39 20.32
N THR A 106 -4.09 -1.07 20.39
CA THR A 106 -3.84 -0.31 21.61
C THR A 106 -5.10 -0.10 22.43
N SER A 107 -4.93 0.36 23.66
CA SER A 107 -6.03 0.64 24.60
C SER A 107 -6.93 1.80 24.20
N THR A 108 -6.43 2.70 23.36
CA THR A 108 -7.09 3.96 23.00
C THR A 108 -7.75 3.92 21.63
N GLU A 109 -7.52 2.88 20.83
CA GLU A 109 -8.10 2.76 19.49
C GLU A 109 -9.24 1.74 19.46
N THR A 110 -10.26 2.05 18.67
CA THR A 110 -11.37 1.13 18.40
C THR A 110 -10.91 -0.03 17.52
N SER A 111 -11.64 -1.15 17.53
CA SER A 111 -11.38 -2.29 16.65
C SER A 111 -11.45 -1.90 15.17
N THR A 112 -12.34 -0.97 14.82
CA THR A 112 -12.47 -0.43 13.45
C THR A 112 -11.24 0.37 13.02
N GLU A 113 -10.72 1.24 13.88
CA GLU A 113 -9.49 2.01 13.58
C GLU A 113 -8.29 1.09 13.40
N PHE A 114 -8.16 0.07 14.25
CA PHE A 114 -7.14 -0.95 14.12
C PHE A 114 -7.29 -1.73 12.80
N MET A 115 -8.50 -2.17 12.46
CA MET A 115 -8.80 -2.88 11.21
C MET A 115 -8.44 -2.03 9.98
N GLN A 116 -8.78 -0.75 9.98
CA GLN A 116 -8.39 0.15 8.88
C GLN A 116 -6.87 0.31 8.79
N CYS A 117 -6.17 0.41 9.91
CA CYS A 117 -4.70 0.48 9.93
C CYS A 117 -4.07 -0.81 9.39
N PHE A 118 -4.57 -1.97 9.83
CA PHE A 118 -4.12 -3.29 9.37
C PHE A 118 -4.31 -3.46 7.86
N LEU A 119 -5.53 -3.18 7.35
CA LEU A 119 -5.84 -3.30 5.92
C LEU A 119 -5.01 -2.35 5.06
N ARG A 120 -4.71 -1.14 5.57
CA ARG A 120 -3.81 -0.21 4.87
C ARG A 120 -2.40 -0.79 4.77
N LEU A 121 -1.83 -1.30 5.86
CA LEU A 121 -0.49 -1.90 5.84
C LEU A 121 -0.43 -3.16 4.96
N ALA A 122 -1.44 -4.03 5.04
CA ALA A 122 -1.55 -5.20 4.17
C ALA A 122 -1.66 -4.82 2.69
N GLY A 123 -2.46 -3.80 2.37
CA GLY A 123 -2.61 -3.29 1.00
C GLY A 123 -1.33 -2.69 0.41
N PHE A 124 -0.46 -2.09 1.24
CA PHE A 124 0.85 -1.62 0.79
C PHE A 124 1.85 -2.76 0.56
N LEU A 125 1.81 -3.79 1.42
CA LEU A 125 2.73 -4.91 1.33
C LEU A 125 2.31 -5.93 0.26
N GLU A 126 1.04 -5.96 -0.14
CA GLU A 126 0.47 -6.92 -1.10
C GLU A 126 1.00 -8.34 -0.88
N ALA A 127 1.81 -8.86 -1.81
CA ALA A 127 2.41 -10.20 -1.72
C ALA A 127 3.32 -10.38 -0.48
N ALA A 128 3.91 -9.31 0.05
CA ALA A 128 4.73 -9.35 1.26
C ALA A 128 3.93 -9.37 2.55
N ALA A 129 2.60 -9.17 2.50
CA ALA A 129 1.72 -9.33 3.66
C ALA A 129 1.43 -10.80 3.99
N GLY A 130 1.78 -11.73 3.09
CA GLY A 130 1.49 -13.15 3.23
C GLY A 130 0.16 -13.56 2.59
N ILE A 131 -0.14 -14.86 2.63
CA ILE A 131 -1.43 -15.38 2.15
C ILE A 131 -2.56 -15.03 3.12
N GLU A 132 -3.82 -15.14 2.67
CA GLU A 132 -5.00 -14.75 3.46
C GLU A 132 -5.03 -15.39 4.86
N GLU A 133 -4.61 -16.65 4.99
CA GLU A 133 -4.55 -17.35 6.28
C GLU A 133 -3.51 -16.72 7.24
N GLU A 134 -2.34 -16.34 6.73
CA GLU A 134 -1.29 -15.69 7.53
C GLU A 134 -1.72 -14.28 7.94
N GLN A 135 -2.37 -13.54 7.03
CA GLN A 135 -2.94 -12.23 7.33
C GLN A 135 -4.02 -12.34 8.42
N ALA A 136 -4.91 -13.32 8.33
CA ALA A 136 -5.94 -13.55 9.33
C ALA A 136 -5.33 -13.86 10.71
N LYS A 137 -4.30 -14.70 10.77
CA LYS A 137 -3.57 -15.00 12.03
C LYS A 137 -2.90 -13.75 12.59
N ASN A 138 -2.22 -12.97 11.75
CA ASN A 138 -1.58 -11.74 12.20
C ASN A 138 -2.61 -10.70 12.71
N PHE A 139 -3.76 -10.61 12.04
CA PHE A 139 -4.87 -9.77 12.51
C PHE A 139 -5.41 -10.21 13.87
N GLN A 140 -5.67 -11.51 14.05
CA GLN A 140 -6.15 -12.08 15.32
C GLN A 140 -5.17 -11.85 16.47
N TRP A 141 -3.87 -12.11 16.26
CA TRP A 141 -2.83 -11.80 17.27
C TRP A 141 -2.65 -10.30 17.50
N GLY A 142 -3.00 -9.50 16.51
CA GLY A 142 -3.07 -8.06 16.56
C GLY A 142 -4.14 -7.53 17.51
N LEU A 143 -5.28 -8.22 17.62
CA LEU A 143 -6.41 -7.75 18.41
C LEU A 143 -6.15 -7.79 19.91
N ARG A 144 -6.77 -6.86 20.62
CA ARG A 144 -6.71 -6.83 22.08
C ARG A 144 -7.54 -7.97 22.66
N MET A 145 -7.05 -8.63 23.71
CA MET A 145 -7.75 -9.75 24.35
C MET A 145 -9.19 -9.42 24.78
N SER A 146 -9.44 -8.19 25.25
CA SER A 146 -10.81 -7.74 25.58
C SER A 146 -11.74 -7.79 24.37
N THR A 147 -11.27 -7.36 23.20
CA THR A 147 -12.02 -7.40 21.93
C THR A 147 -12.16 -8.83 21.42
N LEU A 148 -11.12 -9.65 21.53
CA LEU A 148 -11.15 -11.06 21.16
C LEU A 148 -12.16 -11.85 22.03
N ASN A 149 -12.20 -11.58 23.34
CA ASN A 149 -13.13 -12.21 24.27
C ASN A 149 -14.59 -11.82 23.95
N HIS A 150 -14.86 -10.56 23.57
CA HIS A 150 -16.20 -10.17 23.12
C HIS A 150 -16.61 -10.91 21.83
N LEU A 151 -15.71 -11.09 20.88
CA LEU A 151 -15.97 -11.85 19.64
C LEU A 151 -16.21 -13.34 19.92
N MET A 152 -15.46 -13.94 20.85
CA MET A 152 -15.63 -15.35 21.24
C MET A 152 -16.86 -15.58 22.14
N CYS A 153 -17.26 -14.61 22.97
CA CYS A 153 -18.47 -14.74 23.80
C CYS A 153 -19.77 -14.72 22.97
N MET A 154 -19.79 -14.09 21.79
CA MET A 154 -20.97 -14.11 20.91
C MET A 154 -21.22 -15.47 20.24
N SER A 155 -20.25 -16.39 20.24
CA SER A 155 -20.43 -17.75 19.71
C SER A 155 -20.88 -18.79 20.76
N TYR A 156 -21.13 -18.38 22.02
CA TYR A 156 -21.51 -19.29 23.12
C TYR A 156 -22.82 -18.93 23.82
N THR A 157 -23.65 -18.08 23.21
CA THR A 157 -25.03 -17.86 23.65
C THR A 157 -25.98 -18.43 22.60
N ASP A 158 -26.25 -19.73 22.74
CA ASP A 158 -27.46 -20.41 22.24
C ASP A 158 -28.48 -20.48 23.38
#